data_AF-A0A349CTD9-F1
#
_entry.id   AF-A0A349CTD9-F1
#
_cell.length_a   1.000
_cell.length_b   1.000
_cell.length_c   1.000
_cell.angle_alpha   90.00
_cell.angle_beta   90.00
_cell.angle_gamma   90.00
#
_symmetry.space_group_name_H-M   'P 1'
#
loop_
_entity.id
_entity.type
_entity.pdbx_description
1 polymer ?
#
loop_
_entity_poly.entity_id
_entity_poly.type
_entity_poly.pdbx_seq_one_letter_code
_entity_poly.pdbx_strand_id
1 'polypeptide(L)'
;SGRPELMGITKASLATESWLSAASFQETTRVLTQAAMEGKSDPLVGLKENVIIGKLIPAGTGLAKYRNVTVEATEEAKSERYPNRIFASDGAYSDTDLSYVDFDSFSTDDFSGNYN
;
A
#
# COMPACT_ATOMS: atom_id res chain seq x y z
N SER A 1 22.21 37.10 -9.43
CA SER A 1 22.34 36.67 -10.83
C SER A 1 23.15 35.39 -10.86
N GLY A 2 22.63 34.30 -11.43
CA GLY A 2 23.33 33.01 -11.52
C GLY A 2 23.88 32.79 -12.93
N ARG A 3 25.03 32.13 -13.07
CA ARG A 3 25.60 31.71 -14.37
C ARG A 3 25.48 30.19 -14.50
N PRO A 4 25.01 29.64 -15.63
CA PRO A 4 25.02 28.20 -15.85
C PRO A 4 26.46 27.69 -15.96
N GLU A 5 26.76 26.58 -15.28
CA GLU A 5 28.06 25.89 -15.35
C GLU A 5 27.85 24.48 -15.90
N LEU A 6 28.68 24.09 -16.87
CA LEU A 6 28.70 22.71 -17.38
C LEU A 6 29.56 21.84 -16.46
N MET A 7 28.98 20.76 -15.95
CA MET A 7 29.69 19.77 -15.13
C MET A 7 29.64 18.40 -15.80
N GLY A 8 30.75 17.65 -15.74
CA GLY A 8 30.77 16.25 -16.16
C GLY A 8 29.94 15.35 -15.23
N ILE A 9 29.52 14.19 -15.72
CA ILE A 9 28.61 13.29 -14.99
C ILE A 9 29.13 12.88 -13.61
N THR A 10 30.44 12.63 -13.48
CA THR A 10 31.07 12.25 -12.20
C THR A 10 31.06 13.42 -11.21
N LYS A 11 31.39 14.63 -11.68
CA LYS A 11 31.38 15.84 -10.84
C LYS A 11 29.95 16.19 -10.41
N ALA A 12 28.99 16.08 -11.32
CA ALA A 12 27.58 16.29 -11.02
C ALA A 12 27.04 15.26 -10.00
N SER A 13 27.48 13.99 -10.09
CA SER A 13 27.06 12.92 -9.18
C SER A 13 27.65 13.05 -7.77
N LEU A 14 28.85 13.63 -7.63
CA LEU A 14 29.47 13.93 -6.34
C LEU A 14 28.92 15.22 -5.71
N ALA A 15 28.38 16.14 -6.52
CA ALA A 15 27.83 17.42 -6.06
C ALA A 15 26.34 17.35 -5.66
N THR A 16 25.77 16.15 -5.52
CA THR A 16 24.37 16.00 -5.07
C THR A 16 24.22 16.47 -3.63
N GLU A 17 23.04 17.00 -3.29
CA GLU A 17 22.76 17.52 -1.95
C GLU A 17 22.74 16.43 -0.86
N SER A 18 22.35 15.20 -1.21
CA SER A 18 22.43 14.05 -0.33
C SER A 18 23.88 13.56 -0.22
N TRP A 19 24.42 13.63 1.00
CA TRP A 19 25.74 13.06 1.28
C TRP A 19 25.71 11.53 1.31
N LEU A 20 24.57 10.92 1.66
CA LEU A 20 24.43 9.46 1.70
C LEU A 20 24.49 8.87 0.28
N SER A 21 23.78 9.49 -0.66
CA SER A 21 23.82 9.13 -2.09
C SER A 21 25.17 9.44 -2.73
N ALA A 22 25.80 10.56 -2.38
CA ALA A 22 27.12 10.92 -2.88
C ALA A 22 28.19 9.93 -2.37
N ALA A 23 28.18 9.60 -1.08
CA ALA A 23 29.11 8.64 -0.48
C ALA A 23 28.97 7.25 -1.10
N SER A 24 27.76 6.83 -1.47
CA SER A 24 27.53 5.53 -2.10
C SER A 24 28.02 5.44 -3.56
N PHE A 25 28.39 6.57 -4.17
CA PHE A 25 28.88 6.59 -5.55
C PHE A 25 30.39 6.33 -5.59
N GLN A 26 31.19 7.26 -5.05
CA GLN A 26 32.66 7.20 -4.99
C GLN A 26 33.18 8.06 -3.82
N GLU A 27 34.48 7.96 -3.51
CA GLU A 27 35.17 8.80 -2.50
C GLU A 27 34.52 8.77 -1.10
N THR A 28 34.00 7.61 -0.68
CA THR A 28 33.24 7.38 0.58
C THR A 28 33.84 8.09 1.80
N THR A 29 35.13 7.88 2.09
CA THR A 29 35.79 8.45 3.27
C THR A 29 35.76 9.98 3.25
N ARG A 30 36.05 10.59 2.09
CA ARG A 30 36.09 12.04 1.95
C ARG A 30 34.70 12.66 2.11
N VAL A 31 33.68 12.04 1.52
CA VAL A 31 32.30 12.53 1.60
C VAL A 31 31.78 12.42 3.03
N LEU A 32 32.05 11.30 3.72
CA LEU A 32 31.61 11.10 5.10
C LEU A 32 32.32 12.03 6.08
N THR A 33 33.64 12.26 5.92
CA THR A 33 34.35 13.19 6.79
C THR A 33 33.85 14.63 6.62
N GLN A 34 33.64 15.07 5.39
CA GLN A 34 33.11 16.42 5.14
C GLN A 34 31.70 16.59 5.69
N ALA A 35 30.81 15.61 5.48
CA ALA A 35 29.45 15.64 6.02
C ALA A 35 29.45 15.65 7.56
N ALA A 36 30.35 14.89 8.20
CA ALA A 36 30.50 14.87 9.66
C ALA A 36 31.05 16.20 10.20
N MET A 37 32.02 16.80 9.53
CA MET A 37 32.58 18.12 9.90
C MET A 37 31.55 19.24 9.76
N GLU A 38 30.73 19.21 8.71
CA GLU A 38 29.67 20.20 8.46
C GLU A 38 28.40 19.93 9.27
N GLY A 39 28.27 18.76 9.92
CA GLY A 39 27.07 18.35 10.64
C GLY A 39 25.83 18.20 9.74
N LYS A 40 26.02 17.81 8.47
CA LYS A 40 24.93 17.73 7.48
C LYS A 40 23.95 16.61 7.81
N SER A 41 22.66 16.93 7.79
CA SER A 41 21.57 15.95 7.86
C SER A 41 21.02 15.67 6.46
N ASP A 42 20.70 14.41 6.17
CA ASP A 42 20.15 13.99 4.88
C ASP A 42 18.62 13.84 4.96
N PRO A 43 17.84 14.57 4.14
CA PRO A 43 16.39 14.50 4.16
C PRO A 43 15.80 13.25 3.48
N LEU A 44 16.62 12.38 2.86
CA LEU A 44 16.21 11.10 2.27
C LEU A 44 15.09 11.23 1.21
N VAL A 45 15.16 12.26 0.37
CA VAL A 45 14.14 12.55 -0.65
C VAL A 45 14.47 11.84 -1.98
N GLY A 46 15.72 11.44 -2.17
CA GLY A 46 16.24 10.82 -3.36
C GLY A 46 15.96 9.33 -3.46
N LEU A 47 16.20 8.79 -4.65
CA LEU A 47 16.03 7.37 -4.93
C LEU A 47 17.04 6.51 -4.16
N LYS A 48 18.33 6.85 -4.27
CA LYS A 48 19.43 6.05 -3.71
C LYS A 48 19.38 5.99 -2.18
N GLU A 49 19.14 7.11 -1.51
CA GLU A 49 19.02 7.14 -0.05
C GLU A 49 17.94 6.16 0.45
N ASN A 50 16.76 6.17 -0.17
CA ASN A 50 15.66 5.29 0.22
C ASN A 50 15.97 3.81 -0.03
N VAL A 51 16.66 3.49 -1.13
CA VAL A 51 17.12 2.12 -1.43
C VAL A 51 18.12 1.65 -0.37
N ILE A 52 19.10 2.47 -0.01
CA ILE A 52 20.14 2.12 0.98
C ILE A 52 19.53 1.85 2.36
N ILE A 53 18.53 2.64 2.75
CA ILE A 53 17.85 2.51 4.05
C ILE A 53 16.79 1.39 4.04
N GLY A 54 16.32 0.98 2.86
CA GLY A 54 15.26 -0.03 2.72
C GLY A 54 13.84 0.52 2.85
N LYS A 55 13.63 1.82 2.60
CA LYS A 55 12.30 2.45 2.52
C LYS A 55 11.76 2.39 1.09
N LEU A 56 10.44 2.53 0.94
CA LEU A 56 9.82 2.65 -0.38
C LEU A 56 10.41 3.83 -1.15
N ILE A 57 10.84 3.56 -2.38
CA ILE A 57 11.41 4.60 -3.25
C ILE A 57 10.36 5.64 -3.63
N PRO A 58 10.73 6.92 -3.80
CA PRO A 58 9.82 8.01 -4.17
C PRO A 58 9.46 7.99 -5.68
N ALA A 59 9.25 6.80 -6.24
CA ALA A 59 8.91 6.60 -7.65
C ALA A 59 7.89 5.46 -7.78
N GLY A 60 7.09 5.50 -8.86
CA GLY A 60 6.06 4.50 -9.11
C GLY A 60 5.06 4.37 -7.95
N THR A 61 4.85 3.15 -7.47
CA THR A 61 3.92 2.84 -6.36
C THR A 61 4.34 3.41 -5.01
N GLY A 62 5.61 3.83 -4.86
CA GLY A 62 6.08 4.48 -3.63
C GLY A 62 5.72 5.97 -3.53
N LEU A 63 5.16 6.58 -4.59
CA LEU A 63 4.59 7.93 -4.52
C LEU A 63 3.32 7.93 -3.63
N ALA A 64 3.14 9.02 -2.88
CA ALA A 64 2.00 9.18 -1.97
C ALA A 64 0.63 8.99 -2.65
N LYS A 65 0.52 9.40 -3.93
CA LYS A 65 -0.68 9.23 -4.77
C LYS A 65 -1.12 7.77 -4.91
N TYR A 66 -0.18 6.84 -5.00
CA TYR A 66 -0.47 5.43 -5.25
C TYR A 66 -0.41 4.58 -3.97
N ARG A 67 0.25 5.07 -2.92
CA ARG A 67 0.40 4.34 -1.64
C ARG A 67 -0.87 4.36 -0.77
N ASN A 68 -1.62 5.46 -0.80
CA ASN A 68 -2.78 5.65 0.08
C ASN A 68 -4.11 5.48 -0.67
N VAL A 69 -4.17 4.56 -1.62
CA VAL A 69 -5.41 4.29 -2.37
C VAL A 69 -6.27 3.31 -1.57
N THR A 70 -7.38 3.80 -1.03
CA THR A 70 -8.44 2.96 -0.46
C THR A 70 -9.28 2.42 -1.61
N VAL A 71 -9.16 1.12 -1.89
CA VAL A 71 -9.97 0.45 -2.91
C VAL A 71 -11.30 0.05 -2.26
N GLU A 72 -12.37 0.77 -2.58
CA GLU A 72 -13.71 0.32 -2.28
C GLU A 72 -14.22 -0.54 -3.43
N ALA A 73 -14.70 -1.75 -3.14
CA ALA A 73 -15.34 -2.56 -4.15
C ALA A 73 -16.67 -1.91 -4.57
N THR A 74 -16.86 -1.75 -5.89
CA THR A 74 -18.12 -1.33 -6.51
C THR A 74 -19.26 -2.21 -6.02
N GLU A 75 -20.45 -1.63 -5.81
CA GLU A 75 -21.62 -2.33 -5.28
C GLU A 75 -21.96 -3.60 -6.08
N GLU A 76 -21.75 -3.55 -7.40
CA GLU A 76 -21.91 -4.67 -8.35
C GLU A 76 -21.00 -5.87 -7.99
N ALA A 77 -19.72 -5.62 -7.68
CA ALA A 77 -18.76 -6.65 -7.30
C ALA A 77 -18.99 -7.18 -5.88
N LYS A 78 -19.58 -6.37 -4.99
CA LYS A 78 -20.01 -6.83 -3.67
C LYS A 78 -21.26 -7.71 -3.76
N SER A 79 -22.19 -7.40 -4.66
CA SER A 79 -23.41 -8.20 -4.88
C SER A 79 -23.12 -9.55 -5.55
N GLU A 80 -22.14 -9.64 -6.45
CA GLU A 80 -21.74 -10.93 -7.04
C GLU A 80 -21.05 -11.85 -6.03
N ARG A 81 -20.27 -11.28 -5.09
CA ARG A 81 -19.50 -12.06 -4.11
C ARG A 81 -20.34 -12.53 -2.92
N TYR A 82 -21.38 -11.78 -2.55
CA TYR A 82 -22.31 -12.13 -1.48
C TYR A 82 -23.75 -11.86 -1.94
N PRO A 83 -24.36 -12.78 -2.72
CA PRO A 83 -25.71 -12.58 -3.24
C PRO A 83 -26.77 -12.54 -2.13
N ASN A 84 -26.52 -13.16 -0.98
CA ASN A 84 -27.50 -13.26 0.11
C ASN A 84 -27.09 -12.38 1.29
N ARG A 85 -27.76 -11.23 1.44
CA ARG A 85 -27.58 -10.24 2.52
C ARG A 85 -28.28 -10.66 3.82
N ILE A 86 -28.09 -11.90 4.27
CA ILE A 86 -28.74 -12.46 5.48
C ILE A 86 -28.43 -11.63 6.76
N PHE A 87 -27.36 -10.86 6.79
CA PHE A 87 -26.95 -10.05 7.95
C PHE A 87 -26.90 -8.52 7.70
N ALA A 88 -27.54 -8.00 6.64
CA ALA A 88 -27.63 -6.55 6.46
C ALA A 88 -28.59 -5.94 7.49
N SER A 89 -28.06 -5.08 8.36
CA SER A 89 -28.79 -4.45 9.47
C SER A 89 -29.66 -3.24 9.06
N ASP A 90 -29.98 -3.08 7.78
CA ASP A 90 -30.84 -1.99 7.30
C ASP A 90 -32.18 -2.58 6.84
N GLY A 91 -33.24 -2.22 7.56
CA GLY A 91 -34.49 -2.96 7.66
C GLY A 91 -35.45 -2.79 6.48
N ALA A 92 -35.08 -3.27 5.31
CA ALA A 92 -35.99 -3.46 4.18
C ALA A 92 -36.17 -4.96 3.91
N TYR A 93 -37.06 -5.60 4.68
CA TYR A 93 -37.46 -6.99 4.42
C TYR A 93 -38.19 -7.07 3.09
N SER A 94 -37.61 -7.79 2.11
CA SER A 94 -38.27 -8.12 0.86
C SER A 94 -38.85 -9.54 0.94
N ASP A 95 -40.01 -9.78 0.31
CA ASP A 95 -40.66 -11.09 0.26
C ASP A 95 -39.75 -12.18 -0.35
N THR A 96 -38.76 -11.76 -1.15
CA THR A 96 -37.74 -12.62 -1.75
C THR A 96 -36.66 -13.10 -0.77
N ASP A 97 -36.49 -12.48 0.40
CA ASP A 97 -35.51 -12.94 1.40
C ASP A 97 -35.97 -14.19 2.18
N LEU A 98 -37.27 -14.49 2.17
CA LEU A 98 -37.85 -15.63 2.91
C LEU A 98 -38.05 -16.88 2.04
N SER A 99 -37.82 -16.78 0.72
CA SER A 99 -38.13 -17.87 -0.20
C SER A 99 -37.08 -18.99 -0.28
N TYR A 100 -36.03 -18.95 0.56
CA TYR A 100 -34.92 -19.92 0.52
C TYR A 100 -34.85 -20.85 1.76
N VAL A 101 -35.63 -20.60 2.81
CA VAL A 101 -35.78 -21.58 3.90
C VAL A 101 -36.86 -22.59 3.50
N ASP A 102 -36.42 -23.72 2.96
CA ASP A 102 -37.29 -24.87 2.65
C ASP A 102 -37.72 -25.57 3.95
N PHE A 103 -38.82 -25.08 4.53
CA PHE A 103 -39.48 -25.65 5.71
C PHE A 103 -40.10 -27.02 5.41
N ASP A 104 -40.25 -27.41 4.14
CA ASP A 104 -40.75 -28.75 3.79
C ASP A 104 -39.63 -29.81 3.88
N SER A 105 -38.36 -29.41 4.04
CA SER A 105 -37.24 -30.35 4.24
C SER A 105 -37.10 -30.87 5.68
N PHE A 106 -37.73 -30.22 6.67
CA PHE A 106 -37.86 -30.80 8.03
C PHE A 106 -39.19 -31.59 8.09
N SER A 107 -39.22 -32.74 7.43
CA SER A 107 -40.36 -33.65 7.53
C SER A 107 -40.55 -34.07 8.99
N THR A 108 -41.78 -33.97 9.50
CA THR A 108 -42.21 -34.40 10.85
C THR A 108 -42.10 -35.93 11.06
N ASP A 109 -41.67 -36.67 10.03
CA ASP A 109 -41.53 -38.14 10.04
C ASP A 109 -40.34 -38.65 10.87
N ASP A 110 -39.38 -37.81 11.27
CA ASP A 110 -38.18 -38.24 12.03
C ASP A 110 -38.38 -38.34 13.56
N PHE A 111 -39.61 -38.10 14.07
CA PHE A 111 -39.93 -38.24 15.51
C PHE A 111 -40.88 -39.43 15.84
N SER A 112 -41.31 -40.21 14.83
CA SER A 112 -42.18 -41.39 15.04
C SER A 112 -41.40 -42.71 15.07
N GLY A 113 -40.25 -42.75 15.75
CA GLY A 113 -39.49 -43.97 16.02
C GLY A 113 -40.03 -44.70 17.25
N ASN A 114 -40.73 -45.82 17.03
CA ASN A 114 -41.24 -46.72 18.06
C ASN A 114 -40.11 -47.29 18.94
N TYR A 115 -40.09 -46.95 20.24
CA TYR A 115 -39.28 -47.62 21.25
C TYR A 115 -40.09 -48.77 21.86
N ASN A 116 -39.65 -50.02 21.65
CA ASN A 116 -39.99 -51.17 22.49
C ASN A 116 -38.86 -51.37 23.51
#